data_AF-A0A2N8KL70-F1
#
_entry.id   AF-A0A2N8KL70-F1
#
_cell.length_a   1.000
_cell.length_b   1.000
_cell.length_c   1.000
_cell.angle_alpha   90.00
_cell.angle_beta   90.00
_cell.angle_gamma   90.00
#
_symmetry.space_group_name_H-M   'P 1'
#
loop_
_entity.id
_entity.type
_entity.pdbx_description
1 polymer ?
#
loop_
_entity_poly.entity_id
_entity_poly.type
_entity_poly.pdbx_seq_one_letter_code
_entity_poly.pdbx_strand_id
1 'polypeptide(L)'
;HLRKRRAKWTHGLPAVVEVRVPAEVAAAIAPEPDAEYVGSQDRRSIAQWAQTGVKQGDGSALKLAAGNDQQAYLFAPTGARGPVFLATVNFDAILHYNQSRRYGLAVSLLLNRLQGGPALAAAWPTDDPGLSRAQIKELQEMLYGLGYEVGVADGIPGAKTRDAVREEQARRNLPQDGRVGKRIYDAIKETWPPVAIRTRPQ
;
A
#
# COMPACT_ATOMS: atom_id res chain seq x y z
N HIS A 1 -21.37 13.42 17.35
CA HIS A 1 -20.71 12.20 17.89
C HIS A 1 -19.34 12.52 18.50
N LEU A 2 -18.40 13.13 17.77
CA LEU A 2 -17.03 13.45 18.26
C LEU A 2 -16.97 14.36 19.50
N ARG A 3 -17.84 15.39 19.61
CA ARG A 3 -17.94 16.25 20.81
C ARG A 3 -18.25 15.49 22.10
N LYS A 4 -19.05 14.41 22.04
CA LYS A 4 -19.36 13.56 23.21
C LYS A 4 -18.16 12.74 23.67
N ARG A 5 -17.17 12.54 22.79
CA ARG A 5 -15.94 11.75 23.06
C ARG A 5 -14.70 12.64 23.24
N ARG A 6 -14.87 13.97 23.37
CA ARG A 6 -13.79 14.97 23.50
C ARG A 6 -12.73 14.92 22.38
N ALA A 7 -13.05 14.32 21.23
CA ALA A 7 -12.19 14.31 20.06
C ALA A 7 -12.15 15.70 19.41
N LYS A 8 -10.94 16.21 19.13
CA LYS A 8 -10.72 17.50 18.46
C LYS A 8 -10.53 17.27 16.97
N TRP A 9 -11.26 18.03 16.15
CA TRP A 9 -11.06 18.07 14.70
C TRP A 9 -10.60 19.46 14.30
N THR A 10 -9.49 19.53 13.57
CA THR A 10 -8.93 20.77 13.02
C THR A 10 -9.22 20.83 11.53
N HIS A 11 -9.99 21.83 11.09
CA HIS A 11 -10.35 21.96 9.68
C HIS A 11 -9.10 22.23 8.82
N GLY A 12 -9.02 21.61 7.63
CA GLY A 12 -7.88 21.77 6.71
C GLY A 12 -6.60 21.02 7.08
N LEU A 13 -6.51 20.44 8.30
CA LEU A 13 -5.38 19.61 8.69
C LEU A 13 -5.60 18.17 8.18
N PRO A 14 -4.67 17.58 7.40
CA PRO A 14 -4.76 16.17 7.04
C PRO A 14 -4.70 15.27 8.27
N ALA A 15 -5.46 14.18 8.28
CA ALA A 15 -5.37 13.18 9.34
C ALA A 15 -3.99 12.49 9.32
N VAL A 16 -3.52 12.11 8.13
CA VAL A 16 -2.17 11.59 7.92
C VAL A 16 -1.50 12.29 6.76
N VAL A 17 -0.19 12.45 6.86
CA VAL A 17 0.69 12.97 5.81
C VAL A 17 1.78 11.94 5.58
N GLU A 18 1.90 11.41 4.35
CA GLU A 18 3.03 10.54 4.03
C GLU A 18 4.34 11.33 4.08
N VAL A 19 5.34 10.73 4.71
CA VAL A 19 6.65 11.35 4.91
C VAL A 19 7.78 10.42 4.54
N ARG A 20 8.90 11.02 4.12
CA ARG A 20 10.19 10.35 4.06
C ARG A 20 10.97 10.69 5.32
N VAL A 21 11.34 9.66 6.07
CA VAL A 21 12.13 9.79 7.29
C VAL A 21 13.62 9.59 6.97
N PRO A 22 14.55 10.38 7.56
CA PRO A 22 15.98 10.13 7.45
C PRO A 22 16.38 8.89 8.27
N ALA A 23 17.56 8.33 7.98
CA ALA A 23 18.03 7.08 8.57
C ALA A 23 18.02 7.09 10.12
N GLU A 24 18.40 8.21 10.74
CA GLU A 24 18.42 8.37 12.19
C GLU A 24 17.02 8.22 12.82
N VAL A 25 16.00 8.79 12.17
CA VAL A 25 14.61 8.68 12.62
C VAL A 25 14.04 7.29 12.30
N ALA A 26 14.40 6.73 11.15
CA ALA A 26 13.98 5.40 10.74
C ALA A 26 14.52 4.30 11.67
N ALA A 27 15.67 4.51 12.32
CA ALA A 27 16.27 3.55 13.25
C ALA A 27 15.37 3.22 14.46
N ALA A 28 14.42 4.09 14.81
CA ALA A 28 13.43 3.84 15.86
C ALA A 28 12.25 2.96 15.39
N ILE A 29 12.15 2.66 14.09
CA ILE A 29 11.06 1.91 13.47
C ILE A 29 11.60 0.56 13.02
N ALA A 30 11.00 -0.53 13.48
CA ALA A 30 11.38 -1.87 13.03
C ALA A 30 11.22 -2.00 11.51
N PRO A 31 12.14 -2.67 10.79
CA PRO A 31 12.10 -2.74 9.33
C PRO A 31 11.06 -3.73 8.79
N GLU A 32 10.48 -4.59 9.63
CA GLU A 32 9.62 -5.68 9.17
C GLU A 32 8.24 -5.22 8.71
N PRO A 33 7.69 -5.79 7.62
CA PRO A 33 6.44 -5.36 6.99
C PRO A 33 5.20 -5.54 7.88
N ASP A 34 5.28 -6.35 8.93
CA ASP A 34 4.20 -6.55 9.91
C ASP A 34 4.49 -5.90 11.27
N ALA A 35 5.62 -5.20 11.41
CA ALA A 35 5.98 -4.50 12.63
C ALA A 35 5.38 -3.09 12.63
N GLU A 36 4.08 -3.00 12.93
CA GLU A 36 3.40 -1.71 13.09
C GLU A 36 4.10 -0.87 14.18
N TYR A 37 4.49 0.36 13.81
CA TYR A 37 5.05 1.33 14.73
C TYR A 37 4.08 2.50 14.96
N VAL A 38 3.85 2.83 16.23
CA VAL A 38 2.99 3.94 16.65
C VAL A 38 3.73 4.80 17.67
N GLY A 39 4.36 5.87 17.20
CA GLY A 39 5.14 6.82 18.01
C GLY A 39 4.32 7.80 18.84
N SER A 40 3.12 7.42 19.29
CA SER A 40 2.15 8.36 19.92
C SER A 40 2.63 9.07 21.20
N GLN A 41 3.70 8.57 21.82
CA GLN A 41 4.37 9.16 22.98
C GLN A 41 5.39 10.25 22.57
N ASP A 42 5.89 10.21 21.34
CA ASP A 42 6.82 11.20 20.78
C ASP A 42 6.06 12.14 19.84
N ARG A 43 5.27 13.04 20.44
CA ARG A 43 4.52 14.07 19.71
C ARG A 43 5.37 15.33 19.59
N ARG A 44 5.51 15.80 18.35
CA ARG A 44 6.23 17.03 18.02
C ARG A 44 5.42 17.85 17.03
N SER A 45 5.68 19.14 16.96
CA SER A 45 5.11 19.96 15.89
C SER A 45 5.63 19.49 14.53
N ILE A 46 4.87 19.70 13.47
CA ILE A 46 5.35 19.43 12.10
C ILE A 46 6.66 20.19 11.81
N ALA A 47 6.82 21.41 12.35
CA ALA A 47 8.06 22.17 12.23
C ALA A 47 9.25 21.47 12.91
N GLN A 48 9.06 20.89 14.10
CA GLN A 48 10.08 20.10 14.79
C GLN A 48 10.44 18.82 14.03
N TRP A 49 9.45 18.14 13.42
CA TRP A 49 9.72 17.01 12.53
C TRP A 49 10.52 17.42 11.29
N ALA A 50 10.20 18.56 10.69
CA ALA A 50 10.96 19.07 9.56
C ALA A 50 12.44 19.35 9.93
N GLN A 51 12.69 19.85 11.14
CA GLN A 51 14.04 20.08 11.66
C GLN A 51 14.84 18.79 11.86
N THR A 52 14.18 17.66 12.12
CA THR A 52 14.85 16.35 12.23
C THR A 52 15.13 15.74 10.85
N GLY A 53 14.92 16.48 9.75
CA GLY A 53 15.15 16.02 8.39
C GLY A 53 13.99 15.24 7.76
N VAL A 54 12.83 15.15 8.42
CA VAL A 54 11.63 14.55 7.82
C VAL A 54 11.14 15.42 6.67
N LYS A 55 10.83 14.78 5.55
CA LYS A 55 10.35 15.42 4.31
C LYS A 55 8.97 14.88 3.96
N GLN A 56 8.26 15.54 3.03
CA GLN A 56 7.05 14.95 2.45
C GLN A 56 7.39 13.65 1.70
N GLY A 57 6.38 12.81 1.45
CA GLY A 57 6.55 11.53 0.75
C GLY A 57 7.25 11.66 -0.61
N ASP A 58 6.97 12.75 -1.34
CA ASP A 58 7.61 13.09 -2.63
C ASP A 58 9.06 13.60 -2.50
N GLY A 59 9.55 13.80 -1.28
CA GLY A 59 10.89 14.30 -0.98
C GLY A 59 11.00 15.83 -0.90
N SER A 60 9.89 16.57 -1.06
CA SER A 60 9.86 18.02 -0.88
C SER A 60 9.91 18.42 0.60
N ALA A 61 10.11 19.71 0.87
CA ALA A 61 10.16 20.24 2.23
C ALA A 61 8.83 20.00 2.96
N LEU A 62 8.89 19.53 4.21
CA LEU A 62 7.71 19.24 5.02
C LEU A 62 6.98 20.54 5.41
N LYS A 63 5.97 20.91 4.61
CA LYS A 63 5.13 22.09 4.82
C LYS A 63 3.67 21.76 4.55
N LEU A 64 2.80 21.99 5.53
CA LEU A 64 1.36 21.81 5.36
C LEU A 64 0.67 23.14 5.09
N ALA A 65 -0.38 23.10 4.26
CA ALA A 65 -1.21 24.28 3.99
C ALA A 65 -1.89 24.82 5.27
N ALA A 66 -2.21 23.95 6.22
CA ALA A 66 -2.79 24.29 7.51
C ALA A 66 -1.79 24.87 8.54
N GLY A 67 -0.52 25.02 8.16
CA GLY A 67 0.57 25.43 9.06
C GLY A 67 1.26 24.25 9.75
N ASN A 68 2.42 24.53 10.35
CA ASN A 68 3.33 23.51 10.88
C ASN A 68 3.39 23.44 12.42
N ASP A 69 2.54 24.18 13.12
CA ASP A 69 2.49 24.19 14.59
C ASP A 69 1.70 23.02 15.18
N GLN A 70 0.95 22.31 14.33
CA GLN A 70 0.13 21.18 14.73
C GLN A 70 1.01 20.01 15.19
N GLN A 71 0.57 19.34 16.24
CA GLN A 71 1.26 18.18 16.79
C GLN A 71 0.97 16.95 15.93
N ALA A 72 2.00 16.16 15.67
CA ALA A 72 1.92 14.88 15.00
C ALA A 72 2.93 13.89 15.58
N TYR A 73 2.71 12.62 15.27
CA TYR A 73 3.62 11.53 15.63
C TYR A 73 3.82 10.60 14.44
N LEU A 74 4.92 9.85 14.45
CA LEU A 74 5.22 8.88 13.42
C LEU A 74 4.33 7.64 13.54
N PHE A 75 3.75 7.23 12.42
CA PHE A 75 2.97 6.03 12.26
C PHE A 75 3.47 5.26 11.04
N ALA A 76 3.98 4.05 11.26
CA ALA A 76 4.46 3.17 10.19
C ALA A 76 3.67 1.85 10.26
N PRO A 77 2.57 1.71 9.50
CA PRO A 77 1.70 0.53 9.53
C PRO A 77 2.40 -0.78 9.14
N THR A 78 3.50 -0.70 8.39
CA THR A 78 4.24 -1.86 7.89
C THR A 78 5.75 -1.69 8.09
N GLY A 79 6.15 -1.16 9.24
CA GLY A 79 7.55 -0.90 9.57
C GLY A 79 8.24 0.14 8.66
N ALA A 80 9.55 0.27 8.80
CA ALA A 80 10.37 1.28 8.13
C ALA A 80 10.50 1.07 6.61
N ARG A 81 10.22 -0.15 6.11
CA ARG A 81 10.30 -0.48 4.68
C ARG A 81 9.06 -0.06 3.87
N GLY A 82 7.97 0.28 4.55
CA GLY A 82 6.74 0.75 3.91
C GLY A 82 6.53 2.26 3.99
N PRO A 83 5.33 2.73 3.61
CA PRO A 83 4.98 4.13 3.78
C PRO A 83 4.94 4.50 5.27
N VAL A 84 5.61 5.60 5.60
CA VAL A 84 5.60 6.19 6.95
C VAL A 84 4.77 7.46 6.91
N PHE A 85 3.99 7.70 7.96
CA PHE A 85 3.09 8.82 8.05
C PHE A 85 3.38 9.66 9.29
N LEU A 86 3.17 10.97 9.18
CA LEU A 86 2.85 11.81 10.33
C LEU A 86 1.34 11.75 10.56
N ALA A 87 0.93 11.16 11.68
CA ALA A 87 -0.46 11.12 12.13
C ALA A 87 -0.75 12.33 13.04
N THR A 88 -1.81 13.07 12.74
CA THR A 88 -2.18 14.29 13.45
C THR A 88 -3.33 14.06 14.42
N VAL A 89 -3.75 15.11 15.13
CA VAL A 89 -4.97 15.10 15.97
C VAL A 89 -6.23 14.67 15.19
N ASN A 90 -6.28 14.88 13.87
CA ASN A 90 -7.43 14.44 13.07
C ASN A 90 -7.43 12.93 12.88
N PHE A 91 -6.27 12.27 12.85
CA PHE A 91 -6.21 10.81 12.87
C PHE A 91 -6.71 10.26 14.19
N ASP A 92 -6.27 10.84 15.32
CA ASP A 92 -6.80 10.50 16.63
C ASP A 92 -8.33 10.65 16.67
N ALA A 93 -8.87 11.72 16.10
CA ALA A 93 -10.33 11.94 16.04
C ALA A 93 -11.07 10.85 15.25
N ILE A 94 -10.50 10.36 14.14
CA ILE A 94 -11.04 9.21 13.41
C ILE A 94 -11.01 7.95 14.28
N LEU A 95 -9.93 7.72 15.02
CA LEU A 95 -9.80 6.56 15.92
C LEU A 95 -10.82 6.58 17.09
N HIS A 96 -11.28 7.76 17.50
CA HIS A 96 -12.35 7.86 18.51
C HIS A 96 -13.71 7.37 17.99
N TYR A 97 -13.92 7.38 16.67
CA TYR A 97 -15.10 6.79 16.03
C TYR A 97 -14.95 5.26 15.90
N ASN A 98 -13.78 4.81 15.43
CA ASN A 98 -13.43 3.39 15.33
C ASN A 98 -11.96 3.19 15.68
N GLN A 99 -11.67 2.42 16.74
CA GLN A 99 -10.31 2.23 17.28
C GLN A 99 -9.38 1.41 16.37
N SER A 100 -9.81 1.00 15.18
CA SER A 100 -8.96 0.34 14.18
C SER A 100 -8.08 1.35 13.44
N ARG A 101 -6.75 1.23 13.60
CA ARG A 101 -5.75 2.05 12.88
C ARG A 101 -5.77 1.80 11.38
N ARG A 102 -6.00 0.56 10.93
CA ARG A 102 -6.15 0.23 9.50
C ARG A 102 -7.35 0.94 8.90
N TYR A 103 -8.49 0.93 9.60
CA TYR A 103 -9.67 1.69 9.20
C TYR A 103 -9.38 3.20 9.16
N GLY A 104 -8.78 3.73 10.22
CA GLY A 104 -8.44 5.14 10.30
C GLY A 104 -7.52 5.58 9.16
N LEU A 105 -6.56 4.73 8.79
CA LEU A 105 -5.66 4.99 7.69
C LEU A 105 -6.39 4.96 6.35
N ALA A 106 -7.22 3.94 6.10
CA ALA A 106 -8.01 3.85 4.87
C ALA A 106 -8.89 5.08 4.66
N VAL A 107 -9.59 5.54 5.71
CA VAL A 107 -10.40 6.76 5.68
C VAL A 107 -9.52 7.99 5.39
N SER A 108 -8.37 8.09 6.05
CA SER A 108 -7.46 9.22 5.87
C SER A 108 -6.88 9.30 4.45
N LEU A 109 -6.48 8.17 3.89
CA LEU A 109 -5.98 8.08 2.51
C LEU A 109 -7.07 8.42 1.49
N LEU A 110 -8.30 7.95 1.72
CA LEU A 110 -9.45 8.29 0.88
C LEU A 110 -9.72 9.81 0.92
N LEU A 111 -9.72 10.43 2.10
CA LEU A 111 -9.91 11.87 2.25
C LEU A 111 -8.82 12.65 1.51
N ASN A 112 -7.55 12.26 1.64
CA ASN A 112 -6.45 12.89 0.91
C ASN A 112 -6.67 12.81 -0.61
N ARG A 113 -7.13 11.66 -1.11
CA ARG A 113 -7.42 11.49 -2.55
C ARG A 113 -8.61 12.32 -3.03
N LEU A 114 -9.69 12.40 -2.25
CA LEU A 114 -10.85 13.23 -2.59
C LEU A 114 -10.52 14.73 -2.61
N GLN A 115 -9.50 15.15 -1.85
CA GLN A 115 -8.97 16.52 -1.86
C GLN A 115 -7.95 16.78 -2.98
N GLY A 116 -7.77 15.83 -3.92
CA GLY A 116 -6.82 15.96 -5.03
C GLY A 116 -5.37 15.66 -4.65
N GLY A 117 -5.13 15.05 -3.49
CA GLY A 117 -3.80 14.64 -3.06
C GLY A 117 -3.16 13.56 -3.95
N PRO A 118 -1.82 13.48 -3.96
CA PRO A 118 -1.09 12.52 -4.78
C PRO A 118 -1.31 11.07 -4.32
N ALA A 119 -0.78 10.13 -5.11
CA ALA A 119 -0.63 8.74 -4.68
C ALA A 119 0.35 8.65 -3.52
N LEU A 120 0.34 7.50 -2.83
CA LEU A 120 1.46 7.18 -1.96
C LEU A 120 2.74 7.12 -2.79
N ALA A 121 3.79 7.78 -2.31
CA ALA A 121 5.10 7.79 -2.91
C ALA A 121 5.84 6.46 -2.65
N ALA A 122 5.70 5.92 -1.45
CA ALA A 122 6.22 4.60 -1.09
C ALA A 122 5.19 3.51 -1.38
N ALA A 123 5.64 2.43 -2.03
CA ALA A 123 4.83 1.24 -2.19
C ALA A 123 4.66 0.52 -0.85
N TRP A 124 3.51 -0.12 -0.67
CA TRP A 124 3.30 -1.06 0.42
C TRP A 124 4.27 -2.23 0.29
N PRO A 125 4.98 -2.63 1.36
CA PRO A 125 5.74 -3.85 1.36
C PRO A 125 4.80 -5.02 1.08
N THR A 126 5.07 -5.76 0.02
CA THR A 126 4.32 -6.95 -0.32
C THR A 126 5.28 -7.92 -0.97
N ASP A 127 5.18 -9.19 -0.59
CA ASP A 127 5.89 -10.30 -1.19
C ASP A 127 5.25 -10.75 -2.52
N ASP A 128 4.11 -10.14 -2.90
CA ASP A 128 3.41 -10.37 -4.15
C ASP A 128 2.91 -9.07 -4.77
N PRO A 129 3.81 -8.22 -5.29
CA PRO A 129 3.42 -6.96 -5.90
C PRO A 129 2.46 -7.17 -7.07
N GLY A 130 1.55 -6.22 -7.27
CA GLY A 130 0.64 -6.23 -8.40
C GLY A 130 1.37 -6.13 -9.73
N LEU A 131 0.76 -6.65 -10.78
CA LEU A 131 1.29 -6.60 -12.13
C LEU A 131 0.90 -5.30 -12.84
N SER A 132 1.77 -4.81 -13.73
CA SER A 132 1.38 -3.78 -14.71
C SER A 132 0.32 -4.32 -15.68
N ARG A 133 -0.44 -3.43 -16.33
CA ARG A 133 -1.47 -3.85 -17.31
C ARG A 133 -0.91 -4.75 -18.42
N ALA A 134 0.31 -4.47 -18.88
CA ALA A 134 0.99 -5.30 -19.89
C ALA A 134 1.34 -6.69 -19.35
N GLN A 135 1.83 -6.78 -18.11
CA GLN A 135 2.11 -8.07 -17.46
C GLN A 135 0.84 -8.88 -17.17
N ILE A 136 -0.27 -8.22 -16.82
CA ILE A 136 -1.57 -8.91 -16.65
C ILE A 136 -2.01 -9.51 -17.98
N LYS A 137 -1.83 -8.79 -19.09
CA LYS A 137 -2.17 -9.30 -20.42
C LYS A 137 -1.32 -10.54 -20.76
N GLU A 138 0.00 -10.47 -20.55
CA GLU A 138 0.89 -11.61 -20.76
C GLU A 138 0.52 -12.80 -19.85
N LEU A 139 0.14 -12.56 -18.59
CA LEU A 139 -0.37 -13.59 -17.69
C LEU A 139 -1.64 -14.26 -18.23
N GLN A 140 -2.60 -13.48 -18.73
CA GLN A 140 -3.82 -13.99 -19.35
C GLN A 140 -3.49 -14.86 -20.57
N GLU A 141 -2.56 -14.44 -21.43
CA GLU A 141 -2.11 -15.22 -22.59
C GLU A 141 -1.46 -16.55 -22.17
N MET A 142 -0.60 -16.54 -21.14
CA MET A 142 0.02 -17.77 -20.62
C MET A 142 -1.03 -18.70 -19.99
N LEU A 143 -1.97 -18.19 -19.20
CA LEU A 143 -3.06 -18.97 -18.60
C LEU A 143 -3.96 -19.59 -19.66
N TYR A 144 -4.32 -18.82 -20.70
CA TYR A 144 -5.05 -19.35 -21.85
C TYR A 144 -4.30 -20.49 -22.53
N GLY A 145 -2.98 -20.32 -22.73
CA GLY A 145 -2.13 -21.35 -23.30
C GLY A 145 -1.93 -22.60 -22.42
N LEU A 146 -2.16 -22.48 -21.11
CA LEU A 146 -2.23 -23.61 -20.17
C LEU A 146 -3.62 -24.29 -20.15
N GLY A 147 -4.59 -23.77 -20.90
CA GLY A 147 -5.94 -24.35 -21.02
C GLY A 147 -6.99 -23.73 -20.11
N TYR A 148 -6.69 -22.60 -19.44
CA TYR A 148 -7.65 -21.92 -18.58
C TYR A 148 -8.57 -20.96 -19.33
N GLU A 149 -9.83 -20.89 -18.90
CA GLU A 149 -10.82 -19.93 -19.37
C GLU A 149 -10.62 -18.55 -18.73
N VAL A 150 -9.77 -17.70 -19.31
CA VAL A 150 -9.50 -16.35 -18.78
C VAL A 150 -10.32 -15.23 -19.43
N GLY A 151 -11.04 -15.52 -20.51
CA GLY A 151 -11.69 -14.52 -21.36
C GLY A 151 -10.71 -13.82 -22.30
N VAL A 152 -10.96 -12.55 -22.62
CA VAL A 152 -10.08 -11.75 -23.47
C VAL A 152 -8.85 -11.30 -22.68
N ALA A 153 -7.66 -11.47 -23.25
CA ALA A 153 -6.41 -10.94 -22.68
C ALA A 153 -6.32 -9.41 -22.88
N ASP A 154 -7.03 -8.65 -22.05
CA ASP A 154 -7.17 -7.19 -22.11
C ASP A 154 -6.35 -6.43 -21.04
N GLY A 155 -5.61 -7.18 -20.21
CA GLY A 155 -4.86 -6.65 -19.07
C GLY A 155 -5.73 -6.26 -17.86
N ILE A 156 -7.00 -6.66 -17.84
CA ILE A 156 -7.95 -6.41 -16.74
C ILE A 156 -8.29 -7.76 -16.08
N PRO A 157 -7.90 -7.98 -14.81
CA PRO A 157 -8.12 -9.26 -14.16
C PRO A 157 -9.57 -9.37 -13.65
N GLY A 158 -10.46 -9.82 -14.53
CA GLY A 158 -11.87 -10.13 -14.22
C GLY A 158 -12.03 -11.40 -13.36
N ALA A 159 -13.28 -11.79 -13.08
CA ALA A 159 -13.59 -12.99 -12.28
C ALA A 159 -12.92 -14.24 -12.86
N LYS A 160 -13.12 -14.49 -14.17
CA LYS A 160 -12.49 -15.60 -14.91
C LYS A 160 -10.96 -15.65 -14.77
N THR A 161 -10.27 -14.51 -14.91
CA THR A 161 -8.81 -14.46 -14.73
C THR A 161 -8.40 -14.80 -13.30
N ARG A 162 -9.13 -14.31 -12.29
CA ARG A 162 -8.84 -14.61 -10.87
C ARG A 162 -9.10 -16.07 -10.52
N ASP A 163 -10.13 -16.67 -11.11
CA ASP A 163 -10.44 -18.08 -10.92
C ASP A 163 -9.37 -18.98 -11.56
N ALA A 164 -8.96 -18.69 -12.80
CA ALA A 164 -7.83 -19.36 -13.45
C ALA A 164 -6.53 -19.22 -12.65
N VAL A 165 -6.24 -18.03 -12.12
CA VAL A 165 -5.07 -17.81 -11.26
C VAL A 165 -5.16 -18.67 -10.00
N ARG A 166 -6.34 -18.77 -9.37
CA ARG A 166 -6.53 -19.60 -8.17
C ARG A 166 -6.27 -21.08 -8.44
N GLU A 167 -6.76 -21.59 -9.57
CA GLU A 167 -6.53 -22.98 -9.98
C GLU A 167 -5.05 -23.24 -10.30
N GLU A 168 -4.37 -22.31 -10.98
CA GLU A 168 -2.95 -22.46 -11.29
C GLU A 168 -2.07 -22.30 -10.04
N GLN A 169 -2.45 -21.43 -9.10
CA GLN A 169 -1.83 -21.36 -7.76
C GLN A 169 -1.95 -22.71 -7.05
N ALA A 170 -3.12 -23.35 -7.09
CA ALA A 170 -3.33 -24.66 -6.51
C ALA A 170 -2.41 -25.72 -7.13
N ARG A 171 -2.33 -25.75 -8.48
CA ARG A 171 -1.47 -26.67 -9.22
C ARG A 171 0.02 -26.52 -8.88
N ARG A 172 0.43 -25.30 -8.49
CA ARG A 172 1.82 -24.94 -8.16
C ARG A 172 2.13 -24.91 -6.66
N ASN A 173 1.20 -25.36 -5.80
CA ASN A 173 1.34 -25.29 -4.34
C ASN A 173 1.60 -23.86 -3.81
N LEU A 174 1.02 -22.85 -4.46
CA LEU A 174 1.01 -21.46 -4.00
C LEU A 174 -0.26 -21.17 -3.18
N PRO A 175 -0.30 -20.09 -2.37
CA PRO A 175 -1.53 -19.63 -1.73
C PRO A 175 -2.64 -19.40 -2.77
N GLN A 176 -3.79 -20.04 -2.58
CA GLN A 176 -4.92 -20.05 -3.54
C GLN A 176 -5.85 -18.84 -3.33
N ASP A 177 -5.29 -17.64 -3.32
CA ASP A 177 -6.02 -16.39 -3.06
C ASP A 177 -6.61 -15.76 -4.34
N GLY A 178 -6.26 -16.28 -5.53
CA GLY A 178 -6.66 -15.72 -6.82
C GLY A 178 -6.00 -14.37 -7.13
N ARG A 179 -4.93 -14.01 -6.40
CA ARG A 179 -4.23 -12.74 -6.56
C ARG A 179 -3.40 -12.72 -7.84
N VAL A 180 -3.70 -11.76 -8.69
CA VAL A 180 -2.99 -11.50 -9.95
C VAL A 180 -1.72 -10.68 -9.68
N GLY A 181 -0.77 -11.34 -9.00
CA GLY A 181 0.49 -10.75 -8.57
C GLY A 181 1.71 -11.34 -9.25
N LYS A 182 2.87 -10.79 -8.91
CA LYS A 182 4.18 -11.17 -9.44
C LYS A 182 4.54 -12.63 -9.16
N ARG A 183 4.12 -13.18 -8.01
CA ARG A 183 4.43 -14.56 -7.59
C ARG A 183 3.90 -15.58 -8.59
N ILE A 184 2.61 -15.51 -8.94
CA ILE A 184 2.02 -16.43 -9.92
C ILE A 184 2.53 -16.19 -11.33
N TYR A 185 2.74 -14.92 -11.70
CA TYR A 185 3.26 -14.55 -13.01
C TYR A 185 4.66 -15.11 -13.25
N ASP A 186 5.59 -14.92 -12.30
CA ASP A 186 6.95 -15.43 -12.43
C ASP A 186 6.98 -16.96 -12.40
N ALA A 187 6.16 -17.59 -11.54
CA ALA A 187 6.05 -19.04 -11.48
C ALA A 187 5.59 -19.65 -12.83
N ILE A 188 4.61 -19.04 -13.50
CA ILE A 188 4.19 -19.50 -14.83
C ILE A 188 5.28 -19.23 -15.86
N LYS A 189 5.84 -18.02 -15.86
CA LYS A 189 6.85 -17.55 -16.81
C LYS A 189 8.12 -18.41 -16.81
N GLU A 190 8.58 -18.87 -15.65
CA GLU A 190 9.73 -19.77 -15.52
C GLU A 190 9.53 -21.09 -16.28
N THR A 191 8.28 -21.57 -16.34
CA THR A 191 7.91 -22.83 -17.01
C THR A 191 7.35 -22.64 -18.42
N TRP A 192 7.34 -21.40 -18.94
CA TRP A 192 6.70 -21.03 -20.20
C TRP A 192 7.72 -20.86 -21.35
N PRO A 193 7.45 -21.38 -22.57
CA PRO A 193 6.33 -22.25 -22.92
C PRO A 193 6.53 -23.66 -22.35
N PRO A 194 5.45 -24.37 -21.96
CA PRO A 194 5.56 -25.73 -21.48
C PRO A 194 6.20 -26.63 -22.54
N VAL A 195 7.04 -27.57 -22.10
CA VAL A 195 7.84 -28.49 -22.95
C VAL A 195 7.00 -29.18 -24.05
N ALA A 196 5.70 -29.36 -23.81
CA ALA A 196 4.74 -29.95 -24.75
C ALA A 196 4.42 -29.10 -26.01
N ILE A 197 4.85 -27.84 -26.13
CA ILE A 197 4.57 -26.99 -27.30
C ILE A 197 5.59 -27.20 -28.45
N ARG A 198 6.61 -28.05 -28.30
CA ARG A 198 7.63 -28.26 -29.35
C ARG A 198 7.27 -29.23 -30.49
N THR A 199 6.06 -29.77 -30.57
CA THR A 199 5.68 -30.67 -31.68
C THR A 199 4.26 -30.41 -32.20
N ARG A 200 4.15 -29.59 -33.23
CA ARG A 200 3.27 -29.88 -34.37
C ARG A 200 4.15 -29.91 -35.63
N PRO A 201 4.28 -31.05 -36.33
CA PRO A 201 4.78 -31.04 -37.71
C PRO A 201 3.83 -30.23 -38.59
N GLN A 202 4.40 -29.59 -39.62
CA GLN A 202 3.71 -28.77 -40.61
C GLN A 202 2.61 -29.53 -41.36
#